data_AF-A0AAW3ZLJ6-F1
#
_entry.id   AF-A0AAW3ZLJ6-F1
#
_cell.length_a   1.000
_cell.length_b   1.000
_cell.length_c   1.000
_cell.angle_alpha   90.00
_cell.angle_beta   90.00
_cell.angle_gamma   90.00
#
_symmetry.space_group_name_H-M   'P 1'
#
loop_
_entity.id
_entity.type
_entity.pdbx_description
1 polymer ?
#
loop_
_entity_poly.entity_id
_entity_poly.type
_entity_poly.pdbx_seq_one_letter_code
_entity_poly.pdbx_strand_id
1 'polypeptide(L)'
;MSATATAAKTLERLRALRQSANNNADPMRCVSDAPSFGHAHLTTGQSSYADRRVQNAPHEHFASTAVPQHHHQLIDWLSRSHLQRRLLLSSPDADAPKIALLGQPIAAGLHLIEMRHPLAEIPTELRFQHREQAIDPRHLLAIDTETTGLAGGTGTRAFLVGIAFIEQNELCLRQWLLSGLSGEVAMLQAFGQYLCAQHHLLSYNGKSYDLPLLRTRFCLHRLPDPSRELPHTDLLHLVRRRYRGLWADCRLQTVERQLLSIVRNDDLPGSEAPAAFRRWLQRADATQLNRVVEHNAQDLVSLMRLALRLGDIDPDQYRLHAPRSAESPVMG
;
A
#
# COMPACT_ATOMS: atom_id res chain seq x y z
N MET A 1 23.15 -25.37 -26.14
CA MET A 1 23.63 -23.99 -25.88
C MET A 1 22.47 -23.11 -25.44
N SER A 2 22.36 -22.55 -24.25
CA SER A 2 22.49 -23.05 -22.87
C SER A 2 21.70 -22.03 -22.02
N ALA A 3 20.83 -22.46 -21.10
CA ALA A 3 19.97 -21.60 -20.28
C ALA A 3 20.73 -20.52 -19.49
N THR A 4 22.03 -20.71 -19.27
CA THR A 4 22.96 -19.73 -18.70
C THR A 4 23.11 -18.45 -19.51
N ALA A 5 23.00 -18.50 -20.85
CA ALA A 5 23.12 -17.32 -21.71
C ALA A 5 21.90 -16.39 -21.64
N THR A 6 20.74 -16.91 -21.24
CA THR A 6 19.49 -16.13 -21.13
C THR A 6 19.40 -15.43 -19.77
N ALA A 7 19.78 -16.13 -18.69
CA ALA A 7 19.85 -15.53 -17.36
C ALA A 7 20.90 -14.39 -17.27
N ALA A 8 22.04 -14.54 -17.94
CA ALA A 8 23.07 -13.50 -18.02
C ALA A 8 22.56 -12.24 -18.73
N LYS A 9 21.84 -12.40 -19.86
CA LYS A 9 21.24 -11.27 -20.60
C LYS A 9 20.15 -10.55 -19.80
N THR A 10 19.36 -11.27 -19.00
CA THR A 10 18.34 -10.67 -18.13
C THR A 10 18.97 -9.89 -16.97
N LEU A 11 20.05 -10.42 -16.37
CA LEU A 11 20.82 -9.73 -15.33
C LEU A 11 21.54 -8.48 -15.87
N GLU A 12 22.06 -8.52 -17.10
CA GLU A 12 22.63 -7.35 -17.78
C GLU A 12 21.56 -6.28 -18.06
N ARG A 13 20.35 -6.68 -18.47
CA ARG A 13 19.24 -5.76 -18.71
C ARG A 13 18.76 -5.07 -17.42
N LEU A 14 18.73 -5.81 -16.30
CA LEU A 14 18.43 -5.25 -14.97
C LEU A 14 19.54 -4.31 -14.45
N ARG A 15 20.81 -4.61 -14.75
CA ARG A 15 21.95 -3.71 -14.44
C ARG A 15 21.93 -2.43 -15.28
N ALA A 16 21.57 -2.54 -16.56
CA ALA A 16 21.46 -1.39 -17.45
C ALA A 16 20.34 -0.42 -17.00
N LEU A 17 19.18 -0.94 -16.57
CA LEU A 17 18.10 -0.13 -16.00
C LEU A 17 18.51 0.58 -14.71
N ARG A 18 19.38 -0.03 -13.90
CA ARG A 18 19.95 0.59 -12.70
C ARG A 18 20.95 1.72 -13.02
N GLN A 19 21.75 1.57 -14.07
CA GLN A 19 22.72 2.61 -14.49
C GLN A 19 22.03 3.83 -15.13
N SER A 20 20.94 3.61 -15.89
CA SER A 20 20.13 4.72 -16.42
C SER A 20 19.42 5.51 -15.33
N ALA A 21 19.01 4.84 -14.23
CA ALA A 21 18.41 5.52 -13.08
C ALA A 21 19.42 6.36 -12.28
N ASN A 22 20.69 5.95 -12.24
CA ASN A 22 21.73 6.61 -11.43
C ASN A 22 22.43 7.78 -12.14
N ASN A 23 22.45 7.79 -13.48
CA ASN A 23 23.13 8.83 -14.27
C ASN A 23 22.31 10.13 -14.47
N ASN A 24 21.07 10.21 -13.96
CA ASN A 24 20.21 11.39 -14.07
C ASN A 24 20.19 12.26 -12.79
N ALA A 25 21.08 12.01 -11.84
CA ALA A 25 21.26 12.83 -10.65
C ALA A 25 22.57 13.65 -10.76
N ASP A 26 22.49 14.82 -11.38
CA ASP A 26 23.56 15.83 -11.34
C ASP A 26 23.21 16.91 -10.28
N PRO A 27 24.07 17.19 -9.29
CA PRO A 27 23.78 18.13 -8.22
C PRO A 27 24.21 19.56 -8.60
N MET A 28 23.25 20.41 -8.98
CA MET A 28 23.50 21.84 -9.21
C MET A 28 23.36 22.66 -7.91
N ARG A 29 24.53 22.96 -7.33
CA ARG A 29 25.01 24.25 -6.77
C ARG A 29 24.10 25.17 -5.96
N CYS A 30 24.59 25.46 -4.74
CA CYS A 30 24.27 26.63 -3.91
C CYS A 30 24.39 27.97 -4.66
N VAL A 31 23.43 28.88 -4.42
CA VAL A 31 23.67 30.33 -4.31
C VAL A 31 22.75 30.89 -3.21
N SER A 32 23.37 31.60 -2.27
CA SER A 32 22.76 32.39 -1.21
C SER A 32 22.21 33.72 -1.74
N ASP A 33 21.18 34.28 -1.09
CA ASP A 33 21.16 35.65 -0.53
C ASP A 33 19.72 36.07 -0.14
N ALA A 34 19.58 36.63 1.07
CA ALA A 34 18.38 37.27 1.61
C ALA A 34 18.34 38.77 1.16
N PRO A 35 17.27 39.59 1.37
CA PRO A 35 16.71 39.90 2.69
C PRO A 35 15.18 40.18 2.80
N SER A 36 14.79 40.29 4.07
CA SER A 36 13.56 40.76 4.73
C SER A 36 12.76 41.93 4.14
N PHE A 37 11.44 41.95 4.37
CA PHE A 37 10.66 43.12 4.82
C PHE A 37 9.39 42.66 5.58
N GLY A 38 9.06 43.35 6.68
CA GLY A 38 7.88 43.10 7.52
C GLY A 38 6.72 44.08 7.28
N HIS A 39 5.60 43.88 7.97
CA HIS A 39 4.84 44.90 8.70
C HIS A 39 3.63 44.29 9.43
N ALA A 40 3.33 44.86 10.59
CA ALA A 40 2.26 44.53 11.52
C ALA A 40 1.06 45.48 11.41
N HIS A 41 -0.12 45.09 11.93
CA HIS A 41 -1.18 45.90 12.59
C HIS A 41 -2.36 44.93 12.95
N LEU A 42 -2.78 44.66 14.21
CA LEU A 42 -3.60 45.45 15.18
C LEU A 42 -4.93 45.95 14.54
N THR A 43 -6.17 45.78 15.03
CA THR A 43 -6.73 45.68 16.41
C THR A 43 -8.28 45.46 16.42
N THR A 44 -8.79 44.79 17.48
CA THR A 44 -10.00 45.04 18.34
C THR A 44 -11.49 44.96 17.89
N GLY A 45 -12.30 44.33 18.79
CA GLY A 45 -13.73 44.63 19.12
C GLY A 45 -14.61 43.38 19.29
N GLN A 46 -14.83 42.78 20.48
CA GLN A 46 -15.90 43.03 21.49
C GLN A 46 -17.29 43.36 20.88
N SER A 47 -18.47 42.86 21.30
CA SER A 47 -18.96 42.01 22.40
C SER A 47 -20.48 41.74 22.20
N SER A 48 -20.98 40.63 22.77
CA SER A 48 -22.21 40.58 23.61
C SER A 48 -23.51 39.89 23.14
N TYR A 49 -24.01 39.12 24.12
CA TYR A 49 -25.37 38.73 24.51
C TYR A 49 -26.10 37.51 23.92
N ALA A 50 -26.74 36.82 24.86
CA ALA A 50 -27.22 35.45 24.90
C ALA A 50 -28.73 35.35 24.65
N ASP A 51 -29.19 34.16 24.23
CA ASP A 51 -30.46 33.63 24.74
C ASP A 51 -30.52 32.10 24.66
N ARG A 52 -31.14 31.47 25.67
CA ARG A 52 -31.31 30.00 25.82
C ARG A 52 -32.64 29.55 25.21
N ARG A 53 -32.66 28.38 24.54
CA ARG A 53 -33.57 27.25 24.87
C ARG A 53 -33.38 26.03 23.94
N VAL A 54 -32.99 24.92 24.59
CA VAL A 54 -33.60 23.57 24.55
C VAL A 54 -33.66 22.78 23.21
N GLN A 55 -32.78 21.77 23.17
CA GLN A 55 -32.94 20.38 22.67
C GLN A 55 -33.28 20.13 21.19
N ASN A 56 -32.25 19.71 20.46
CA ASN A 56 -32.23 18.45 19.69
C ASN A 56 -30.76 18.12 19.38
N ALA A 57 -30.27 16.96 19.82
CA ALA A 57 -28.90 16.52 19.56
C ALA A 57 -28.74 16.21 18.06
N PRO A 58 -27.88 16.92 17.31
CA PRO A 58 -27.60 16.56 15.93
C PRO A 58 -26.47 15.53 15.90
N HIS A 59 -26.63 14.53 15.04
CA HIS A 59 -25.54 13.66 14.59
C HIS A 59 -24.33 14.53 14.20
N GLU A 60 -23.23 14.42 14.94
CA GLU A 60 -22.00 15.12 14.59
C GLU A 60 -21.49 14.56 13.25
N HIS A 61 -21.70 15.35 12.20
CA HIS A 61 -21.00 15.20 10.93
C HIS A 61 -19.51 15.38 11.20
N PHE A 62 -18.74 14.31 11.01
CA PHE A 62 -17.30 14.42 10.80
C PHE A 62 -17.09 15.43 9.67
N ALA A 63 -16.51 16.59 10.00
CA ALA A 63 -16.20 17.60 9.01
C ALA A 63 -15.34 16.95 7.91
N SER A 64 -15.89 16.92 6.69
CA SER A 64 -15.21 16.45 5.50
C SER A 64 -13.99 17.35 5.27
N THR A 65 -12.84 16.94 5.78
CA THR A 65 -11.56 17.54 5.41
C THR A 65 -11.37 17.24 3.94
N ALA A 66 -11.39 18.28 3.11
CA ALA A 66 -11.23 18.17 1.66
C ALA A 66 -10.10 17.19 1.34
N VAL A 67 -10.45 16.13 0.63
CA VAL A 67 -9.50 15.07 0.26
C VAL A 67 -8.50 15.70 -0.72
N PRO A 68 -7.18 15.66 -0.45
CA PRO A 68 -6.19 16.25 -1.35
C PRO A 68 -6.31 15.71 -2.79
N GLN A 69 -5.93 16.53 -3.80
CA GLN A 69 -6.13 16.20 -5.22
C GLN A 69 -5.45 14.87 -5.65
N HIS A 70 -4.30 14.56 -5.07
CA HIS A 70 -3.58 13.31 -5.34
C HIS A 70 -4.34 12.05 -4.86
N HIS A 71 -5.16 12.15 -3.81
CA HIS A 71 -6.03 11.05 -3.38
C HIS A 71 -7.16 10.79 -4.39
N HIS A 72 -7.70 11.84 -5.00
CA HIS A 72 -8.75 11.72 -6.02
C HIS A 72 -8.24 10.98 -7.28
N GLN A 73 -7.01 11.24 -7.71
CA GLN A 73 -6.42 10.54 -8.87
C GLN A 73 -6.25 9.04 -8.64
N LEU A 74 -5.88 8.62 -7.42
CA LEU A 74 -5.79 7.21 -7.07
C LEU A 74 -7.17 6.54 -6.95
N ILE A 75 -8.20 7.27 -6.50
CA ILE A 75 -9.60 6.81 -6.53
C ILE A 75 -10.07 6.63 -7.97
N ASP A 76 -9.79 7.61 -8.83
CA ASP A 76 -10.09 7.55 -10.26
C ASP A 76 -9.41 6.36 -10.91
N TRP A 77 -8.13 6.10 -10.59
CA TRP A 77 -7.42 4.92 -11.06
C TRP A 77 -8.07 3.62 -10.60
N LEU A 78 -8.39 3.46 -9.31
CA LEU A 78 -9.08 2.27 -8.78
C LEU A 78 -10.43 2.06 -9.48
N SER A 79 -11.17 3.15 -9.72
CA SER A 79 -12.45 3.11 -10.43
C SER A 79 -12.27 2.72 -11.89
N ARG A 80 -11.21 3.23 -12.56
CA ARG A 80 -10.89 2.95 -13.97
C ARG A 80 -10.26 1.56 -14.18
N SER A 81 -9.47 1.06 -13.23
CA SER A 81 -8.88 -0.28 -13.28
C SER A 81 -9.93 -1.36 -13.09
N HIS A 82 -10.97 -1.11 -12.26
CA HIS A 82 -12.19 -1.92 -12.22
C HIS A 82 -13.02 -1.78 -13.51
N LEU A 83 -13.05 -0.60 -14.14
CA LEU A 83 -13.82 -0.34 -15.36
C LEU A 83 -13.22 -0.93 -16.65
N GLN A 84 -11.91 -1.17 -16.73
CA GLN A 84 -11.33 -1.78 -17.93
C GLN A 84 -11.44 -3.33 -17.96
N ARG A 85 -11.89 -3.97 -16.87
CA ARG A 85 -12.15 -5.43 -16.81
C ARG A 85 -13.60 -5.87 -16.91
N ARG A 86 -14.56 -4.96 -16.76
CA ARG A 86 -15.99 -5.31 -16.94
C ARG A 86 -16.35 -5.71 -18.37
N LEU A 87 -15.44 -5.52 -19.34
CA LEU A 87 -15.58 -5.95 -20.73
C LEU A 87 -15.02 -7.36 -21.02
N LEU A 88 -14.44 -8.08 -20.03
CA LEU A 88 -13.90 -9.44 -20.22
C LEU A 88 -14.64 -10.54 -19.44
N LEU A 89 -15.68 -10.18 -18.68
CA LEU A 89 -16.47 -11.15 -17.90
C LEU A 89 -17.93 -11.05 -18.32
N SER A 90 -18.24 -11.53 -19.53
CA SER A 90 -19.59 -11.93 -19.92
C SER A 90 -19.60 -13.45 -20.13
N SER A 91 -20.37 -14.12 -19.25
CA SER A 91 -20.80 -15.53 -19.20
C SER A 91 -19.80 -16.68 -19.47
N PRO A 92 -19.91 -17.79 -18.71
CA PRO A 92 -19.14 -19.00 -18.97
C PRO A 92 -19.78 -19.79 -20.13
N ASP A 93 -19.33 -19.56 -21.35
CA ASP A 93 -19.36 -20.63 -22.35
C ASP A 93 -18.26 -21.63 -22.01
N ALA A 94 -18.59 -22.91 -21.98
CA ALA A 94 -17.65 -24.00 -21.68
C ALA A 94 -16.47 -24.07 -22.68
N ASP A 95 -16.62 -23.44 -23.85
CA ASP A 95 -15.64 -23.32 -24.92
C ASP A 95 -14.99 -21.92 -25.04
N ALA A 96 -15.26 -21.00 -24.11
CA ALA A 96 -14.60 -19.70 -24.10
C ALA A 96 -13.08 -19.87 -23.90
N PRO A 97 -12.22 -19.15 -24.67
CA PRO A 97 -10.78 -19.27 -24.54
C PRO A 97 -10.38 -18.99 -23.09
N LYS A 98 -9.63 -19.93 -22.48
CA LYS A 98 -9.16 -19.81 -21.10
C LYS A 98 -8.51 -18.44 -20.91
N ILE A 99 -9.03 -17.67 -19.95
CA ILE A 99 -8.50 -16.35 -19.62
C ILE A 99 -7.00 -16.51 -19.31
N ALA A 100 -6.16 -15.75 -19.99
CA ALA A 100 -4.72 -15.79 -19.79
C ALA A 100 -4.34 -15.27 -18.40
N LEU A 101 -3.30 -15.85 -17.81
CA LEU A 101 -2.72 -15.35 -16.57
C LEU A 101 -2.10 -13.97 -16.81
N LEU A 102 -2.35 -13.03 -15.91
CA LEU A 102 -1.77 -11.70 -15.99
C LEU A 102 -0.25 -11.72 -15.84
N GLY A 103 0.40 -10.72 -16.45
CA GLY A 103 1.83 -10.50 -16.33
C GLY A 103 2.66 -11.32 -17.29
N GLN A 104 3.93 -10.96 -17.39
CA GLN A 104 4.88 -11.60 -18.29
C GLN A 104 5.71 -12.64 -17.53
N PRO A 105 5.99 -13.81 -18.13
CA PRO A 105 6.88 -14.79 -17.50
C PRO A 105 8.31 -14.22 -17.42
N ILE A 106 8.90 -14.23 -16.22
CA ILE A 106 10.28 -13.77 -15.99
C ILE A 106 11.22 -14.90 -15.56
N ALA A 107 10.66 -16.02 -15.12
CA ALA A 107 11.36 -17.27 -14.84
C ALA A 107 10.37 -18.44 -14.92
N ALA A 108 10.88 -19.68 -14.91
CA ALA A 108 10.02 -20.86 -14.86
C ALA A 108 9.13 -20.82 -13.60
N GLY A 109 7.81 -20.85 -13.79
CA GLY A 109 6.83 -20.79 -12.70
C GLY A 109 6.63 -19.40 -12.09
N LEU A 110 7.12 -18.32 -12.71
CA LEU A 110 7.04 -16.96 -12.15
C LEU A 110 6.65 -15.92 -13.22
N HIS A 111 5.62 -15.15 -12.92
CA HIS A 111 5.16 -14.01 -13.70
C HIS A 111 5.40 -12.71 -12.95
N LEU A 112 5.64 -11.64 -13.71
CA LEU A 112 5.77 -10.27 -13.24
C LEU A 112 4.60 -9.44 -13.80
N ILE A 113 3.86 -8.81 -12.90
CA ILE A 113 2.86 -7.81 -13.23
C ILE A 113 3.42 -6.45 -12.79
N GLU A 114 3.41 -5.47 -13.68
CA GLU A 114 3.78 -4.09 -13.37
C GLU A 114 2.65 -3.15 -13.77
N MET A 115 2.38 -2.17 -12.90
CA MET A 115 1.43 -1.09 -13.18
C MET A 115 2.05 0.22 -12.73
N ARG A 116 1.78 1.28 -13.49
CA ARG A 116 2.23 2.64 -13.20
C ARG A 116 1.05 3.57 -13.30
N HIS A 117 0.95 4.50 -12.36
CA HIS A 117 -0.09 5.52 -12.37
C HIS A 117 0.49 6.89 -12.02
N PRO A 118 0.25 7.92 -12.85
CA PRO A 118 0.70 9.27 -12.55
C PRO A 118 0.15 9.80 -11.22
N LEU A 119 0.98 10.54 -10.50
CA LEU A 119 0.64 11.30 -9.30
C LEU A 119 0.84 12.79 -9.61
N ALA A 120 -0.18 13.61 -9.39
CA ALA A 120 -0.06 15.06 -9.56
C ALA A 120 0.86 15.70 -8.51
N GLU A 121 0.73 15.26 -7.26
CA GLU A 121 1.46 15.83 -6.13
C GLU A 121 1.84 14.74 -5.14
N ILE A 122 3.07 14.84 -4.63
CA ILE A 122 3.61 13.96 -3.61
C ILE A 122 4.09 14.87 -2.47
N PRO A 123 3.64 14.65 -1.22
CA PRO A 123 4.18 15.39 -0.07
C PRO A 123 5.71 15.24 -0.03
N THR A 124 6.42 16.29 0.39
CA THR A 124 7.88 16.22 0.50
C THR A 124 8.33 15.36 1.67
N GLU A 125 7.54 15.32 2.74
CA GLU A 125 7.81 14.59 3.97
C GLU A 125 6.52 14.02 4.57
N LEU A 126 6.60 12.83 5.15
CA LEU A 126 5.55 12.24 5.98
C LEU A 126 6.03 12.07 7.41
N ARG A 127 5.19 12.49 8.36
CA ARG A 127 5.44 12.31 9.80
C ARG A 127 4.34 11.45 10.41
N PHE A 128 4.69 10.22 10.74
CA PHE A 128 3.80 9.39 11.55
C PHE A 128 3.90 9.84 13.02
N GLN A 129 2.77 9.92 13.74
CA GLN A 129 2.59 10.52 15.08
C GLN A 129 3.56 10.07 16.21
N HIS A 130 4.45 9.10 15.97
CA HIS A 130 5.46 8.62 16.92
C HIS A 130 6.85 8.45 16.32
N ARG A 131 7.10 9.08 15.17
CA ARG A 131 8.45 9.20 14.61
C ARG A 131 8.89 10.65 14.67
N GLU A 132 10.04 10.87 15.29
CA GLU A 132 10.72 12.17 15.30
C GLU A 132 11.23 12.53 13.89
N GLN A 133 11.62 11.51 13.13
CA GLN A 133 12.13 11.66 11.78
C GLN A 133 11.01 11.57 10.74
N ALA A 134 10.96 12.59 9.88
CA ALA A 134 10.18 12.56 8.66
C ALA A 134 10.70 11.47 7.71
N ILE A 135 9.81 10.96 6.87
CA ILE A 135 10.10 9.98 5.83
C ILE A 135 9.76 10.63 4.49
N ASP A 136 10.71 10.64 3.55
CA ASP A 136 10.41 10.97 2.15
C ASP A 136 9.46 9.88 1.60
N PRO A 137 8.27 10.22 1.07
CA PRO A 137 7.34 9.24 0.53
C PRO A 137 7.92 8.34 -0.56
N ARG A 138 8.95 8.80 -1.27
CA ARG A 138 9.66 8.03 -2.31
C ARG A 138 10.48 6.88 -1.74
N HIS A 139 10.77 6.92 -0.44
CA HIS A 139 11.40 5.82 0.28
C HIS A 139 10.40 4.80 0.83
N LEU A 140 9.09 5.07 0.78
CA LEU A 140 8.08 4.10 1.23
C LEU A 140 7.97 2.94 0.25
N LEU A 141 7.96 1.73 0.82
CA LEU A 141 7.71 0.49 0.10
C LEU A 141 6.57 -0.27 0.78
N ALA A 142 5.36 -0.14 0.25
CA ALA A 142 4.22 -0.94 0.67
C ALA A 142 4.40 -2.39 0.22
N ILE A 143 4.07 -3.33 1.10
CA ILE A 143 4.15 -4.78 0.85
C ILE A 143 2.83 -5.43 1.30
N ASP A 144 2.34 -6.33 0.46
CA ASP A 144 1.21 -7.21 0.75
C ASP A 144 1.41 -8.57 0.06
N THR A 145 0.96 -9.67 0.67
CA THR A 145 1.13 -11.02 0.12
C THR A 145 -0.17 -11.81 0.07
N GLU A 146 -0.29 -12.67 -0.94
CA GLU A 146 -1.34 -13.69 -1.00
C GLU A 146 -0.73 -15.06 -0.79
N THR A 147 -1.36 -15.85 0.07
CA THR A 147 -0.74 -17.05 0.63
C THR A 147 -1.59 -18.29 0.40
N THR A 148 -0.94 -19.45 0.36
CA THR A 148 -1.59 -20.76 0.18
C THR A 148 -2.38 -21.24 1.40
N GLY A 149 -2.35 -20.51 2.52
CA GLY A 149 -3.05 -20.84 3.75
C GLY A 149 -2.91 -19.77 4.83
N LEU A 150 -3.88 -19.72 5.74
CA LEU A 150 -3.98 -18.66 6.75
C LEU A 150 -3.22 -18.95 8.06
N ALA A 151 -2.73 -20.19 8.23
CA ALA A 151 -2.19 -20.69 9.50
C ALA A 151 -0.67 -20.53 9.67
N GLY A 152 0.04 -19.89 8.72
CA GLY A 152 1.45 -19.51 8.88
C GLY A 152 2.47 -20.64 9.07
N GLY A 153 2.07 -21.92 8.97
CA GLY A 153 2.98 -23.06 9.08
C GLY A 153 4.02 -23.12 7.95
N THR A 154 5.08 -23.90 8.12
CA THR A 154 6.21 -24.02 7.17
C THR A 154 5.82 -24.47 5.76
N GLY A 155 4.66 -25.12 5.60
CA GLY A 155 4.07 -25.47 4.30
C GLY A 155 3.41 -24.30 3.56
N THR A 156 3.11 -23.20 4.26
CA THR A 156 2.50 -22.00 3.69
C THR A 156 3.52 -21.26 2.84
N ARG A 157 3.11 -20.90 1.63
CA ARG A 157 3.89 -20.11 0.67
C ARG A 157 3.10 -18.87 0.25
N ALA A 158 3.81 -17.76 0.06
CA ALA A 158 3.30 -16.63 -0.69
C ALA A 158 3.32 -17.02 -2.17
N PHE A 159 2.15 -17.06 -2.79
CA PHE A 159 2.05 -17.26 -4.24
C PHE A 159 1.95 -15.93 -4.99
N LEU A 160 1.65 -14.84 -4.29
CA LEU A 160 1.76 -13.47 -4.78
C LEU A 160 2.53 -12.65 -3.75
N VAL A 161 3.57 -11.95 -4.20
CA VAL A 161 4.23 -10.91 -3.42
C VAL A 161 4.08 -9.61 -4.18
N GLY A 162 3.35 -8.68 -3.61
CA GLY A 162 3.10 -7.37 -4.19
C GLY A 162 3.85 -6.28 -3.46
N ILE A 163 4.31 -5.29 -4.20
CA ILE A 163 4.88 -4.06 -3.68
C ILE A 163 4.29 -2.83 -4.37
N ALA A 164 4.20 -1.72 -3.64
CA ALA A 164 3.93 -0.41 -4.21
C ALA A 164 4.92 0.63 -3.67
N PHE A 165 5.35 1.53 -4.56
CA PHE A 165 6.36 2.56 -4.30
C PHE A 165 6.13 3.76 -5.21
N ILE A 166 6.77 4.87 -4.88
CA ILE A 166 6.73 6.08 -5.71
C ILE A 166 8.07 6.20 -6.42
N GLU A 167 8.03 6.28 -7.74
CA GLU A 167 9.19 6.56 -8.57
C GLU A 167 8.90 7.81 -9.40
N GLN A 168 9.74 8.83 -9.28
CA GLN A 168 9.51 10.16 -9.86
C GLN A 168 8.15 10.71 -9.40
N ASN A 169 7.17 10.79 -10.30
CA ASN A 169 5.81 11.22 -10.03
C ASN A 169 4.79 10.13 -10.39
N GLU A 170 5.16 8.85 -10.24
CA GLU A 170 4.27 7.73 -10.49
C GLU A 170 4.16 6.83 -9.26
N LEU A 171 2.94 6.39 -8.97
CA LEU A 171 2.72 5.22 -8.13
C LEU A 171 2.97 3.98 -8.98
N CYS A 172 4.00 3.23 -8.62
CA CYS A 172 4.40 2.01 -9.28
C CYS A 172 4.02 0.81 -8.42
N LEU A 173 3.38 -0.18 -9.05
CA LEU A 173 3.11 -1.48 -8.45
C LEU A 173 3.93 -2.53 -9.17
N ARG A 174 4.49 -3.45 -8.40
CA ARG A 174 5.13 -4.66 -8.92
C ARG A 174 4.63 -5.85 -8.14
N GLN A 175 4.14 -6.87 -8.86
CA GLN A 175 3.63 -8.08 -8.26
C GLN A 175 4.30 -9.28 -8.91
N TRP A 176 4.91 -10.12 -8.07
CA TRP A 176 5.47 -11.40 -8.48
C TRP A 176 4.43 -12.49 -8.19
N LEU A 177 3.97 -13.15 -9.23
CA LEU A 177 2.93 -14.18 -9.17
C LEU A 177 3.50 -15.54 -9.55
N LEU A 178 3.36 -16.54 -8.68
CA LEU A 178 3.68 -17.92 -9.05
C LEU A 178 2.67 -18.41 -10.08
N SER A 179 3.18 -18.88 -11.22
CA SER A 179 2.42 -19.76 -12.12
C SER A 179 2.69 -21.24 -11.84
N GLY A 180 3.72 -21.54 -11.04
CA GLY A 180 4.03 -22.86 -10.53
C GLY A 180 4.91 -22.78 -9.29
N LEU A 181 4.87 -23.82 -8.44
CA LEU A 181 5.58 -23.84 -7.16
C LEU A 181 7.12 -23.82 -7.29
N SER A 182 7.66 -24.16 -8.47
CA SER A 182 9.09 -24.08 -8.77
C SER A 182 9.61 -22.64 -8.86
N GLY A 183 8.73 -21.66 -9.06
CA GLY A 183 9.10 -20.25 -9.21
C GLY A 183 9.46 -19.55 -7.89
N GLU A 184 9.26 -20.20 -6.74
CA GLU A 184 9.41 -19.55 -5.43
C GLU A 184 10.81 -18.99 -5.16
N VAL A 185 11.87 -19.73 -5.50
CA VAL A 185 13.25 -19.24 -5.33
C VAL A 185 13.48 -17.99 -6.17
N ALA A 186 13.04 -17.99 -7.42
CA ALA A 186 13.16 -16.85 -8.32
C ALA A 186 12.36 -15.64 -7.80
N MET A 187 11.17 -15.88 -7.23
CA MET A 187 10.34 -14.84 -6.62
C MET A 187 11.04 -14.18 -5.43
N LEU A 188 11.56 -14.99 -4.49
CA LEU A 188 12.26 -14.48 -3.32
C LEU A 188 13.53 -13.72 -3.69
N GLN A 189 14.29 -14.21 -4.68
CA GLN A 189 15.46 -13.51 -5.19
C GLN A 189 15.07 -12.17 -5.84
N ALA A 190 14.02 -12.14 -6.67
CA ALA A 190 13.57 -10.91 -7.33
C ALA A 190 13.05 -9.88 -6.33
N PHE A 191 12.26 -10.33 -5.34
CA PHE A 191 11.80 -9.48 -4.23
C PHE A 191 12.97 -8.98 -3.38
N GLY A 192 13.87 -9.86 -2.96
CA GLY A 192 15.03 -9.51 -2.15
C GLY A 192 15.98 -8.54 -2.85
N GLN A 193 16.18 -8.68 -4.17
CA GLN A 193 16.99 -7.76 -4.98
C GLN A 193 16.35 -6.37 -5.12
N TYR A 194 15.04 -6.28 -4.96
CA TYR A 194 14.34 -5.00 -4.98
C TYR A 194 14.59 -4.21 -3.69
N LEU A 195 14.77 -4.90 -2.55
CA LEU A 195 14.98 -4.26 -1.26
C LEU A 195 16.36 -3.59 -1.19
N CYS A 196 16.40 -2.33 -0.76
CA CYS A 196 17.64 -1.58 -0.54
C CYS A 196 17.55 -0.76 0.76
N ALA A 197 18.69 -0.32 1.28
CA ALA A 197 18.80 0.36 2.58
C ALA A 197 18.04 1.70 2.67
N GLN A 198 17.64 2.29 1.54
CA GLN A 198 16.83 3.51 1.50
C GLN A 198 15.35 3.24 1.80
N HIS A 199 14.88 2.00 1.65
CA HIS A 199 13.47 1.68 1.80
C HIS A 199 13.00 1.69 3.24
N HIS A 200 11.78 2.20 3.42
CA HIS A 200 10.99 2.08 4.63
C HIS A 200 9.76 1.22 4.35
N LEU A 201 9.72 0.04 4.96
CA LEU A 201 8.64 -0.92 4.73
C LEU A 201 7.33 -0.41 5.32
N LEU A 202 6.26 -0.66 4.58
CA LEU A 202 4.90 -0.33 4.95
C LEU A 202 4.01 -1.57 4.74
N SER A 203 3.20 -1.92 5.73
CA SER A 203 2.24 -3.03 5.59
C SER A 203 0.98 -2.75 6.40
N TYR A 204 -0.04 -3.59 6.25
CA TYR A 204 -1.18 -3.65 7.14
C TYR A 204 -1.27 -5.02 7.77
N ASN A 205 -0.99 -5.13 9.07
CA ASN A 205 -0.84 -6.40 9.80
C ASN A 205 0.38 -7.25 9.37
N GLY A 206 1.16 -6.84 8.37
CA GLY A 206 2.30 -7.61 7.86
C GLY A 206 3.48 -7.81 8.81
N LYS A 207 3.56 -7.10 9.95
CA LYS A 207 4.50 -7.49 11.02
C LYS A 207 4.20 -8.85 11.62
N SER A 208 2.93 -9.24 11.63
CA SER A 208 2.47 -10.50 12.21
C SER A 208 2.24 -11.60 11.18
N TYR A 209 2.15 -11.27 9.89
CA TYR A 209 1.79 -12.22 8.84
C TYR A 209 2.80 -12.24 7.68
N ASP A 210 2.82 -11.22 6.82
CA ASP A 210 3.58 -11.21 5.56
C ASP A 210 5.09 -11.37 5.75
N LEU A 211 5.71 -10.51 6.54
CA LEU A 211 7.17 -10.54 6.70
C LEU A 211 7.67 -11.78 7.45
N PRO A 212 7.03 -12.23 8.56
CA PRO A 212 7.39 -13.51 9.18
C PRO A 212 7.32 -14.70 8.22
N LEU A 213 6.32 -14.73 7.33
CA LEU A 213 6.21 -15.77 6.31
C LEU A 213 7.37 -15.68 5.33
N LEU A 214 7.61 -14.50 4.72
CA LEU A 214 8.69 -14.32 3.76
C LEU A 214 10.07 -14.64 4.37
N ARG A 215 10.33 -14.21 5.60
CA ARG A 215 11.52 -14.56 6.41
C ARG A 215 11.72 -16.07 6.51
N THR A 216 10.65 -16.79 6.80
CA THR A 216 10.67 -18.26 6.88
C THR A 216 11.01 -18.86 5.52
N ARG A 217 10.45 -18.33 4.42
CA ARG A 217 10.76 -18.80 3.06
C ARG A 217 12.21 -18.53 2.65
N PHE A 218 12.74 -17.34 2.93
CA PHE A 218 14.16 -17.01 2.72
C PHE A 218 15.07 -17.99 3.47
N CYS A 219 14.78 -18.24 4.75
CA CYS A 219 15.53 -19.18 5.59
C CYS A 219 15.52 -20.61 5.03
N LEU A 220 14.34 -21.13 4.67
CA LEU A 220 14.20 -22.49 4.12
C LEU A 220 14.98 -22.67 2.81
N HIS A 221 15.06 -21.64 1.98
CA HIS A 221 15.83 -21.63 0.73
C HIS A 221 17.28 -21.19 0.90
N ARG A 222 17.75 -20.94 2.13
CA ARG A 222 19.10 -20.46 2.45
C ARG A 222 19.50 -19.19 1.69
N LEU A 223 18.54 -18.31 1.47
CA LEU A 223 18.71 -17.02 0.83
C LEU A 223 18.89 -15.91 1.89
N PRO A 224 19.69 -14.86 1.61
CA PRO A 224 19.76 -13.70 2.49
C PRO A 224 18.40 -12.98 2.52
N ASP A 225 18.04 -12.46 3.69
CA ASP A 225 16.79 -11.73 3.90
C ASP A 225 17.07 -10.26 4.21
N PRO A 226 17.08 -9.37 3.20
CA PRO A 226 17.35 -7.96 3.38
C PRO A 226 16.23 -7.22 4.14
N SER A 227 15.04 -7.82 4.30
CA SER A 227 13.92 -7.17 5.00
C SER A 227 14.14 -7.02 6.51
N ARG A 228 15.14 -7.70 7.09
CA ARG A 228 15.46 -7.63 8.53
C ARG A 228 16.09 -6.31 8.94
N GLU A 229 16.79 -5.68 8.02
CA GLU A 229 17.58 -4.46 8.27
C GLU A 229 16.76 -3.19 7.99
N LEU A 230 15.60 -3.33 7.33
CA LEU A 230 14.78 -2.20 6.94
C LEU A 230 13.86 -1.74 8.08
N PRO A 231 13.71 -0.42 8.27
CA PRO A 231 12.67 0.09 9.14
C PRO A 231 11.28 -0.27 8.60
N HIS A 232 10.33 -0.53 9.51
CA HIS A 232 9.00 -1.02 9.13
C HIS A 232 7.89 -0.36 9.96
N THR A 233 6.96 0.30 9.27
CA THR A 233 5.68 0.77 9.83
C THR A 233 4.56 -0.17 9.46
N ASP A 234 3.85 -0.67 10.48
CA ASP A 234 2.60 -1.41 10.27
C ASP A 234 1.42 -0.48 10.56
N LEU A 235 0.66 -0.18 9.51
CA LEU A 235 -0.45 0.77 9.54
C LEU A 235 -1.61 0.30 10.43
N LEU A 236 -1.76 -1.00 10.65
CA LEU A 236 -2.81 -1.52 11.53
C LEU A 236 -2.66 -0.98 12.96
N HIS A 237 -1.42 -0.83 13.45
CA HIS A 237 -1.19 -0.28 14.78
C HIS A 237 -1.52 1.22 14.87
N LEU A 238 -1.26 1.98 13.79
CA LEU A 238 -1.62 3.40 13.72
C LEU A 238 -3.15 3.56 13.68
N VAL A 239 -3.82 2.79 12.83
CA VAL A 239 -5.28 2.78 12.73
C VAL A 239 -5.92 2.38 14.05
N ARG A 240 -5.48 1.29 14.69
CA ARG A 240 -6.03 0.85 15.98
C ARG A 240 -5.85 1.89 17.07
N ARG A 241 -4.74 2.62 17.09
CA ARG A 241 -4.51 3.70 18.06
C ARG A 241 -5.52 4.83 17.89
N ARG A 242 -5.85 5.16 16.63
CA ARG A 242 -6.73 6.28 16.28
C ARG A 242 -8.23 5.95 16.38
N TYR A 243 -8.61 4.71 16.04
CA TYR A 243 -10.01 4.38 15.72
C TYR A 243 -10.56 3.16 16.46
N ARG A 244 -9.77 2.45 17.28
CA ARG A 244 -10.31 1.36 18.10
C ARG A 244 -11.36 1.91 19.06
N GLY A 245 -12.56 1.30 19.04
CA GLY A 245 -13.70 1.75 19.84
C GLY A 245 -14.57 2.81 19.15
N LEU A 246 -14.10 3.42 18.05
CA LEU A 246 -14.90 4.33 17.22
C LEU A 246 -15.52 3.60 16.02
N TRP A 247 -14.82 2.62 15.45
CA TRP A 247 -15.31 1.80 14.35
C TRP A 247 -15.63 0.38 14.79
N ALA A 248 -16.48 -0.30 14.01
CA ALA A 248 -16.86 -1.70 14.25
C ALA A 248 -15.63 -2.65 14.26
N ASP A 249 -14.68 -2.42 13.36
CA ASP A 249 -13.38 -3.08 13.37
C ASP A 249 -12.29 -2.17 12.75
N CYS A 250 -11.05 -2.63 12.81
CA CYS A 250 -9.90 -2.02 12.12
C CYS A 250 -9.36 -2.98 11.06
N ARG A 251 -10.23 -3.54 10.20
CA ARG A 251 -9.80 -4.24 8.98
C ARG A 251 -9.56 -3.21 7.87
N LEU A 252 -8.72 -3.56 6.90
CA LEU A 252 -8.40 -2.65 5.79
C LEU A 252 -9.66 -2.18 5.04
N GLN A 253 -10.61 -3.08 4.76
CA GLN A 253 -11.92 -2.76 4.18
C GLN A 253 -12.69 -1.69 4.97
N THR A 254 -12.63 -1.73 6.30
CA THR A 254 -13.28 -0.71 7.14
C THR A 254 -12.54 0.61 7.06
N VAL A 255 -11.21 0.61 7.05
CA VAL A 255 -10.40 1.82 6.84
C VAL A 255 -10.69 2.46 5.49
N GLU A 256 -10.75 1.64 4.45
CA GLU A 256 -11.07 2.08 3.09
C GLU A 256 -12.41 2.79 3.02
N ARG A 257 -13.45 2.19 3.60
CA ARG A 257 -14.80 2.78 3.64
C ARG A 257 -14.83 4.05 4.48
N GLN A 258 -14.28 4.02 5.70
CA GLN A 258 -14.45 5.08 6.68
C GLN A 258 -13.50 6.27 6.47
N LEU A 259 -12.27 6.01 6.01
CA LEU A 259 -11.21 7.02 5.93
C LEU A 259 -10.82 7.36 4.49
N LEU A 260 -10.89 6.40 3.57
CA LEU A 260 -10.48 6.60 2.17
C LEU A 260 -11.67 6.80 1.22
N SER A 261 -12.91 6.70 1.72
CA SER A 261 -14.15 6.75 0.96
C SER A 261 -14.18 5.78 -0.23
N ILE A 262 -13.55 4.61 -0.08
CA ILE A 262 -13.54 3.54 -1.09
C ILE A 262 -14.65 2.55 -0.72
N VAL A 263 -15.50 2.23 -1.69
CA VAL A 263 -16.51 1.17 -1.56
C VAL A 263 -16.14 0.04 -2.51
N ARG A 264 -15.94 -1.16 -1.97
CA ARG A 264 -15.64 -2.37 -2.76
C ARG A 264 -16.95 -3.01 -3.21
N ASN A 265 -17.18 -3.08 -4.53
CA ASN A 265 -18.42 -3.62 -5.10
C ASN A 265 -18.38 -5.12 -5.41
N ASP A 266 -17.23 -5.79 -5.30
CA ASP A 266 -17.06 -7.18 -5.72
C ASP A 266 -15.86 -7.84 -5.01
N ASP A 267 -15.88 -7.88 -3.69
CA ASP A 267 -14.76 -8.43 -2.93
C ASP A 267 -14.72 -9.96 -2.99
N LEU A 268 -13.68 -10.53 -3.60
CA LEU A 268 -13.32 -11.91 -3.37
C LEU A 268 -12.94 -12.03 -1.88
N PRO A 269 -13.60 -12.87 -1.08
CA PRO A 269 -13.19 -13.09 0.30
C PRO A 269 -11.73 -13.57 0.32
N GLY A 270 -10.88 -13.00 1.18
CA GLY A 270 -9.46 -13.40 1.26
C GLY A 270 -9.24 -14.90 1.53
N SER A 271 -10.24 -15.59 2.08
CA SER A 271 -10.26 -17.05 2.23
C SER A 271 -10.29 -17.83 0.91
N GLU A 272 -10.67 -17.18 -0.19
CA GLU A 272 -10.77 -17.80 -1.52
C GLU A 272 -9.48 -17.69 -2.33
N ALA A 273 -8.56 -16.79 -1.96
CA ALA A 273 -7.27 -16.63 -2.64
C ALA A 273 -6.46 -17.96 -2.71
N PRO A 274 -6.32 -18.75 -1.62
CA PRO A 274 -5.73 -20.09 -1.72
C PRO A 274 -6.44 -21.02 -2.69
N ALA A 275 -7.77 -20.96 -2.76
CA ALA A 275 -8.58 -21.82 -3.63
C ALA A 275 -8.41 -21.43 -5.10
N ALA A 276 -8.31 -20.13 -5.40
CA ALA A 276 -8.03 -19.61 -6.73
C ALA A 276 -6.66 -20.12 -7.24
N PHE A 277 -5.62 -20.05 -6.41
CA PHE A 277 -4.30 -20.56 -6.78
C PHE A 277 -4.29 -22.09 -6.97
N ARG A 278 -4.97 -22.86 -6.10
CA ARG A 278 -5.12 -24.31 -6.29
C ARG A 278 -5.81 -24.66 -7.61
N ARG A 279 -6.88 -23.94 -7.96
CA ARG A 279 -7.58 -24.13 -9.25
C ARG A 279 -6.68 -23.86 -10.45
N TRP A 280 -5.87 -22.80 -10.37
CA TRP A 280 -4.88 -22.50 -11.40
C TRP A 280 -3.91 -23.69 -11.59
N LEU A 281 -3.32 -24.20 -10.51
CA LEU A 281 -2.37 -25.32 -10.58
C LEU A 281 -2.99 -26.61 -11.15
N GLN A 282 -4.29 -26.82 -10.97
CA GLN A 282 -4.98 -28.03 -11.42
C GLN A 282 -5.54 -27.92 -12.84
N ARG A 283 -6.04 -26.74 -13.23
CA ARG A 283 -6.88 -26.57 -14.44
C ARG A 283 -6.34 -25.52 -15.41
N ALA A 284 -5.30 -24.78 -15.03
CA ALA A 284 -4.81 -23.60 -15.73
C ALA A 284 -5.92 -22.57 -16.01
N ASP A 285 -6.83 -22.41 -15.05
CA ASP A 285 -7.90 -21.41 -15.09
C ASP A 285 -7.49 -20.18 -14.28
N ALA A 286 -7.16 -19.09 -14.99
CA ALA A 286 -6.67 -17.86 -14.37
C ALA A 286 -7.78 -16.93 -13.88
N THR A 287 -9.06 -17.24 -14.11
CA THR A 287 -10.17 -16.30 -13.90
C THR A 287 -10.18 -15.72 -12.48
N GLN A 288 -10.17 -16.59 -11.46
CA GLN A 288 -10.16 -16.14 -10.07
C GLN A 288 -8.78 -15.68 -9.61
N LEU A 289 -7.71 -16.26 -10.15
CA LEU A 289 -6.35 -15.86 -9.80
C LEU A 289 -6.06 -14.43 -10.25
N ASN A 290 -6.57 -14.03 -11.41
CA ASN A 290 -6.47 -12.66 -11.91
C ASN A 290 -7.24 -11.66 -11.05
N ARG A 291 -8.34 -12.08 -10.39
CA ARG A 291 -9.05 -11.25 -9.40
C ARG A 291 -8.23 -11.09 -8.12
N VAL A 292 -7.58 -12.15 -7.64
CA VAL A 292 -6.65 -12.08 -6.50
C VAL A 292 -5.53 -11.07 -6.77
N VAL A 293 -4.97 -11.06 -7.98
CA VAL A 293 -3.96 -10.06 -8.38
C VAL A 293 -4.51 -8.63 -8.29
N GLU A 294 -5.76 -8.40 -8.66
CA GLU A 294 -6.40 -7.08 -8.52
C GLU A 294 -6.64 -6.69 -7.07
N HIS A 295 -7.08 -7.63 -6.24
CA HIS A 295 -7.29 -7.37 -4.81
C HIS A 295 -5.97 -6.96 -4.14
N ASN A 296 -4.90 -7.72 -4.34
CA ASN A 296 -3.57 -7.37 -3.83
C ASN A 296 -3.09 -6.00 -4.37
N ALA A 297 -3.34 -5.69 -5.64
CA ALA A 297 -3.00 -4.39 -6.21
C ALA A 297 -3.78 -3.24 -5.53
N GLN A 298 -5.07 -3.44 -5.30
CA GLN A 298 -5.91 -2.49 -4.59
C GLN A 298 -5.46 -2.31 -3.13
N ASP A 299 -5.15 -3.40 -2.43
CA ASP A 299 -4.68 -3.36 -1.05
C ASP A 299 -3.41 -2.52 -0.96
N LEU A 300 -2.43 -2.75 -1.84
CA LEU A 300 -1.20 -1.96 -1.93
C LEU A 300 -1.46 -0.46 -2.16
N VAL A 301 -2.39 -0.11 -3.06
CA VAL A 301 -2.77 1.29 -3.28
C VAL A 301 -3.44 1.88 -2.04
N SER A 302 -4.31 1.13 -1.38
CA SER A 302 -4.93 1.53 -0.12
C SER A 302 -3.88 1.74 0.98
N LEU A 303 -2.81 0.95 1.04
CA LEU A 303 -1.71 1.16 1.98
C LEU A 303 -1.00 2.49 1.73
N MET A 304 -0.65 2.79 0.48
CA MET A 304 0.02 4.04 0.12
C MET A 304 -0.85 5.25 0.43
N ARG A 305 -2.14 5.19 0.07
CA ARG A 305 -3.10 6.26 0.39
C ARG A 305 -3.27 6.45 1.90
N LEU A 306 -3.35 5.35 2.64
CA LEU A 306 -3.48 5.41 4.09
C LEU A 306 -2.24 6.01 4.74
N ALA A 307 -1.04 5.67 4.26
CA ALA A 307 0.19 6.28 4.75
C ALA A 307 0.24 7.79 4.49
N LEU A 308 -0.11 8.23 3.27
CA LEU A 308 -0.18 9.65 2.93
C LEU A 308 -1.20 10.37 3.83
N ARG A 309 -2.41 9.80 3.98
CA ARG A 309 -3.46 10.36 4.83
C ARG A 309 -3.09 10.42 6.30
N LEU A 310 -2.41 9.42 6.84
CA LEU A 310 -2.01 9.40 8.25
C LEU A 310 -0.78 10.26 8.53
N GLY A 311 0.07 10.52 7.52
CA GLY A 311 1.23 11.41 7.66
C GLY A 311 0.91 12.90 7.48
N ASP A 312 -0.22 13.22 6.85
CA ASP A 312 -0.72 14.59 6.62
C ASP A 312 -1.58 15.12 7.78
N ILE A 313 -2.03 14.25 8.70
CA ILE A 313 -2.83 14.68 9.85
C ILE A 313 -1.92 15.30 10.91
N ASP A 314 -2.06 16.61 11.10
CA ASP A 314 -1.43 17.37 12.18
C ASP A 314 -1.71 16.71 13.55
N PRO A 315 -0.66 16.39 14.35
CA PRO A 315 -0.82 15.89 15.71
C PRO A 315 -1.76 16.71 16.60
N ASP A 316 -1.83 18.03 16.42
CA ASP A 316 -2.62 18.93 17.26
C ASP A 316 -4.11 18.97 16.88
N GLN A 317 -4.46 18.71 15.61
CA GLN A 317 -5.87 18.56 15.21
C GLN A 317 -6.56 17.35 15.88
N TYR A 318 -5.81 16.34 16.32
CA TYR A 318 -6.37 15.20 17.05
C TYR A 318 -6.86 15.60 18.44
N ARG A 319 -6.09 16.39 19.19
CA ARG A 319 -6.41 16.71 20.60
C ARG A 319 -7.77 17.39 20.75
N LEU A 320 -8.22 18.10 19.72
CA LEU A 320 -9.52 18.76 19.67
C LEU A 320 -10.70 17.79 19.44
N HIS A 321 -10.46 16.59 18.91
CA HIS A 321 -11.48 15.60 18.56
C HIS A 321 -11.34 14.25 19.27
N ALA A 322 -10.44 14.15 20.25
CA ALA A 322 -10.48 13.04 21.19
C ALA A 322 -11.74 13.18 22.05
N PRO A 323 -12.57 12.13 22.26
CA PRO A 323 -13.61 12.20 23.27
C PRO A 323 -12.93 12.54 24.59
N ARG A 324 -13.30 13.68 25.20
CA ARG A 324 -12.84 14.04 26.53
C ARG A 324 -13.17 12.85 27.42
N SER A 325 -12.14 12.15 27.90
CA SER A 325 -12.30 11.19 28.98
C SER A 325 -13.05 11.92 30.07
N ALA A 326 -14.23 11.42 30.42
CA ALA A 326 -15.06 11.98 31.46
C ALA A 326 -14.17 12.25 32.69
N GLU A 327 -14.01 13.54 33.01
CA GLU A 327 -13.42 13.96 34.26
C GLU A 327 -14.27 13.31 35.36
N SER A 328 -13.67 12.37 36.09
CA SER A 328 -14.25 11.87 37.33
C SER A 328 -14.54 13.07 38.22
N PRO A 329 -15.76 13.24 38.75
CA PRO A 329 -16.02 14.30 39.68
C PRO A 329 -15.17 14.04 40.91
N VAL A 330 -14.29 15.00 41.23
CA VAL A 330 -13.67 15.13 42.55
C VAL A 330 -14.82 15.28 43.55
N MET A 331 -15.13 14.21 44.26
CA MET A 331 -16.01 14.25 45.43
C MET A 331 -15.15 14.55 46.65
N GLY A 332 -15.41 15.72 47.24
CA GLY A 332 -15.41 16.05 48.67
C GLY A 332 -14.27 15.55 49.54
#